data_AF-A0A849FJX5-F1
#
_entry.id   AF-A0A849FJX5-F1
#
_cell.length_a   1.000
_cell.length_b   1.000
_cell.length_c   1.000
_cell.angle_alpha   90.00
_cell.angle_beta   90.00
_cell.angle_gamma   90.00
#
_symmetry.space_group_name_H-M   'P 1'
#
loop_
_entity.id
_entity.type
_entity.pdbx_description
1 polymer ?
#
loop_
_entity_poly.entity_id
_entity_poly.type
_entity_poly.pdbx_seq_one_letter_code
_entity_poly.pdbx_strand_id
1 'polypeptide(L)' 'IVHGTDDNLIPYKTSIRLSKIKPESTRLYTIIGGGHKNLNTFPEYHKMLTEIITTKPKEVNLEGSSINVIHTSKQTNAKV' A
#
# COMPACT_ATOMS: atom_id res chain seq x y z
N ILE A 1 7.66 0.11 4.13
CA ILE A 1 7.24 0.50 5.51
C ILE A 1 6.28 -0.56 6.01
N VAL A 2 6.46 -1.09 7.23
CA VAL A 2 5.49 -1.97 7.90
C VAL A 2 4.96 -1.22 9.12
N HIS A 3 3.65 -1.09 9.26
CA HIS A 3 3.03 -0.35 10.38
C HIS A 3 1.66 -0.96 10.73
N GLY A 4 1.39 -1.13 12.02
CA GLY A 4 0.06 -1.46 12.51
C GLY A 4 -0.91 -0.27 12.53
N THR A 5 -2.21 -0.50 12.43
CA THR A 5 -3.21 0.58 12.42
C THR A 5 -3.45 1.24 13.78
N ASP A 6 -3.10 0.54 14.86
CA ASP A 6 -3.46 0.86 16.24
C ASP A 6 -2.20 1.23 17.06
N ASP A 7 -1.15 1.71 16.38
CA ASP A 7 0.04 2.26 17.04
C ASP A 7 -0.28 3.61 17.70
N ASN A 8 -0.40 3.56 19.02
CA ASN A 8 -0.67 4.73 19.86
C ASN A 8 0.56 5.61 20.14
N LEU A 9 1.77 5.15 19.81
CA LEU A 9 3.00 5.91 20.00
C LEU A 9 3.37 6.68 18.73
N ILE A 10 3.33 6.01 17.57
CA ILE A 10 3.60 6.60 16.26
C ILE A 10 2.31 6.51 15.44
N PRO A 11 1.61 7.62 15.19
CA PRO A 11 0.33 7.56 14.49
C PRO A 11 0.45 6.99 13.07
N TYR A 12 -0.40 6.03 12.69
CA TYR A 12 -0.40 5.38 11.37
C TYR A 12 -0.44 6.38 10.18
N LYS A 13 -1.12 7.53 10.35
CA LYS A 13 -1.15 8.62 9.36
C LYS A 13 0.24 9.12 8.92
N THR A 14 1.25 8.97 9.77
CA THR A 14 2.64 9.34 9.46
C THR A 14 3.19 8.46 8.35
N SER A 15 2.96 7.14 8.40
CA SER A 15 3.37 6.22 7.35
C SER A 15 2.61 6.42 6.04
N ILE A 16 1.32 6.78 6.10
CA ILE A 16 0.57 7.20 4.90
C ILE A 16 1.20 8.44 4.27
N ARG A 17 1.60 9.44 5.09
CA ARG A 17 2.23 10.65 4.56
C ARG A 17 3.59 10.33 3.94
N LEU A 18 4.41 9.52 4.60
CA LEU A 18 5.71 9.10 4.09
C LEU A 18 5.61 8.30 2.79
N SER A 19 4.63 7.39 2.67
CA SER A 19 4.45 6.60 1.45
C SER A 19 4.10 7.44 0.23
N LYS A 20 3.47 8.60 0.44
CA LYS A 20 3.15 9.56 -0.63
C LYS A 20 4.34 10.42 -1.07
N ILE A 21 5.41 10.52 -0.26
CA ILE A 21 6.58 11.35 -0.60
C ILE A 21 7.45 10.67 -1.67
N LYS A 22 7.63 9.34 -1.57
CA LYS A 22 8.36 8.54 -2.56
C LYS A 22 7.56 7.30 -2.96
N PRO A 23 6.45 7.45 -3.68
CA PRO A 23 5.54 6.34 -3.99
C PRO A 23 6.22 5.24 -4.82
N GLU A 24 7.08 5.62 -5.78
CA GLU A 24 7.78 4.67 -6.66
C GLU A 24 8.73 3.72 -5.92
N SER A 25 9.27 4.13 -4.77
CA SER A 25 10.20 3.33 -3.98
C SER A 25 9.66 2.90 -2.62
N THR A 26 8.38 3.18 -2.35
CA THR A 26 7.78 2.91 -1.04
C THR A 26 6.51 2.09 -1.19
N ARG A 27 6.56 0.86 -0.67
CA ARG A 27 5.34 0.09 -0.35
C ARG A 27 4.99 0.26 1.12
N LEU A 28 3.71 0.54 1.39
CA LEU A 28 3.16 0.55 2.74
C LEU A 28 2.45 -0.78 3.02
N TYR A 29 3.01 -1.53 3.96
CA TYR A 29 2.49 -2.77 4.51
C TYR A 29 1.74 -2.47 5.80
N THR A 30 0.48 -2.87 5.87
CA THR A 30 -0.43 -2.50 6.96
C THR A 30 -0.87 -3.73 7.73
N ILE A 31 -0.75 -3.71 9.06
CA ILE A 31 -1.27 -4.76 9.94
C ILE A 31 -2.48 -4.21 10.69
N ILE A 32 -3.66 -4.67 10.31
CA ILE A 32 -4.91 -4.24 10.96
C ILE A 32 -4.91 -4.73 12.41
N GLY A 33 -5.16 -3.82 13.36
CA GLY A 33 -5.12 -4.10 14.80
C GLY A 33 -3.71 -4.16 15.41
N GLY A 34 -2.66 -3.98 14.61
CA GLY A 34 -1.29 -3.96 15.09
C GLY A 34 -0.96 -2.64 15.83
N GLY A 35 -0.27 -2.74 16.96
CA GLY A 35 0.27 -1.61 17.72
C GLY A 35 1.81 -1.54 17.64
N HIS A 36 2.42 -0.77 18.55
CA HIS A 36 3.84 -0.41 18.45
C HIS A 36 4.84 -1.57 18.66
N LYS A 37 4.47 -2.61 19.43
CA LYS A 37 5.41 -3.67 19.89
C LYS A 37 4.86 -5.09 19.76
N ASN A 38 3.79 -5.28 18.99
CA ASN A 38 3.14 -6.58 18.85
C ASN A 38 3.03 -7.05 17.39
N LEU A 39 3.62 -6.35 16.42
CA LEU A 39 3.48 -6.73 15.01
C LEU A 39 3.92 -8.19 14.76
N ASN A 40 4.93 -8.67 15.48
CA ASN A 40 5.43 -10.04 15.40
C ASN A 40 4.42 -11.12 15.86
N THR A 41 3.33 -10.76 16.53
CA THR A 41 2.27 -11.72 16.93
C THR A 41 1.24 -11.95 15.81
N PHE A 42 1.29 -11.18 14.72
CA PHE A 42 0.36 -11.27 13.60
C PHE A 42 0.90 -12.18 12.50
N PRO A 43 0.12 -13.14 11.99
CA PRO A 43 0.52 -13.95 10.83
C PRO A 43 0.89 -13.12 9.60
N GLU A 44 0.21 -11.99 9.39
CA GLU A 44 0.42 -11.06 8.28
C GLU A 44 1.83 -10.46 8.32
N TYR A 45 2.35 -10.15 9.52
CA TYR A 45 3.70 -9.62 9.68
C TYR A 45 4.76 -10.56 9.10
N HIS A 46 4.66 -11.84 9.41
CA HIS A 46 5.60 -12.85 8.91
C HIS A 46 5.49 -13.03 7.40
N LYS A 47 4.25 -13.06 6.86
CA LYS A 47 4.03 -13.11 5.41
C LYS A 47 4.67 -11.92 4.70
N MET A 48 4.48 -10.71 5.22
CA MET A 48 5.03 -9.49 4.65
C MET A 48 6.56 -9.45 4.76
N LEU A 49 7.14 -9.90 5.88
CA LEU A 49 8.59 -10.03 6.01
C LEU A 49 9.19 -11.02 5.00
N THR A 50 8.57 -12.20 4.85
CA THR A 50 9.02 -13.18 3.85
C THR A 50 8.97 -12.57 2.46
N GLU A 51 7.90 -11.88 2.10
CA GLU A 51 7.79 -11.17 0.82
C GLU A 51 8.91 -10.15 0.65
N ILE A 52 9.16 -9.29 1.64
CA ILE A 52 10.22 -8.26 1.59
C ILE A 52 11.60 -8.88 1.35
N ILE A 53 11.91 -10.00 2.00
CA ILE A 53 13.25 -10.60 1.97
C ILE A 53 13.46 -11.46 0.70
N THR A 54 12.41 -12.14 0.25
CA THR A 54 12.54 -13.16 -0.81
C THR A 54 12.14 -12.67 -2.20
N THR A 55 11.37 -11.58 -2.28
CA THR A 55 10.89 -11.07 -3.57
C THR A 55 12.02 -10.44 -4.36
N LYS A 56 12.12 -10.85 -5.63
CA LYS A 56 12.96 -10.19 -6.64
C LYS A 56 12.05 -9.38 -7.57
N PRO A 57 12.50 -8.21 -8.08
CA PRO A 57 11.78 -7.50 -9.12
C PRO A 57 11.47 -8.44 -10.28
N LYS A 58 10.21 -8.45 -10.72
CA LYS A 58 9.77 -9.19 -11.91
C LYS A 58 9.15 -8.19 -12.86
N GLU A 59 9.49 -8.32 -14.13
CA GLU A 59 8.78 -7.61 -15.18
C GLU A 59 7.34 -8.12 -15.24
N VAL A 60 6.39 -7.20 -15.23
CA VAL A 60 4.97 -7.49 -15.41
C VAL A 60 4.63 -7.36 -16.88
N ASN A 61 4.09 -8.43 -17.48
CA ASN A 61 3.52 -8.33 -18.81
C ASN A 61 2.20 -7.53 -18.72
N LEU A 62 2.17 -6.38 -19.39
CA LEU A 62 1.03 -5.46 -19.42
C LEU A 62 0.15 -5.65 -20.67
N GLU A 63 0.45 -6.62 -21.52
CA GLU A 63 -0.31 -6.96 -22.72
C GLU A 63 -1.76 -7.34 -22.35
N GLY A 64 -2.72 -6.74 -23.03
CA GLY A 64 -4.14 -6.89 -22.73
C GLY A 64 -4.62 -6.20 -21.44
N SER A 65 -3.73 -5.56 -20.67
CA SER A 65 -4.14 -4.82 -19.47
C SER A 65 -4.75 -3.46 -19.81
N SER A 66 -5.63 -2.97 -18.93
CA SER A 66 -6.26 -1.66 -19.07
C SER A 66 -5.36 -0.48 -18.67
N ILE A 67 -4.04 -0.69 -18.52
CA ILE A 67 -3.12 0.33 -18.00
C ILE A 67 -3.11 1.61 -18.86
N ASN A 68 -3.38 1.49 -20.15
CA ASN A 68 -3.45 2.60 -21.11
C ASN A 68 -4.89 2.98 -21.51
N VAL A 69 -5.92 2.40 -20.86
CA VAL A 69 -7.32 2.69 -21.21
C VAL A 69 -7.72 4.04 -20.63
N ILE A 70 -8.07 4.97 -21.52
CA ILE A 70 -8.58 6.29 -21.15
C ILE A 70 -10.07 6.16 -20.83
N HIS A 71 -10.42 6.16 -19.55
CA HIS A 71 -11.82 6.07 -19.07
C HIS A 71 -12.58 7.42 -19.11
N THR A 72 -12.04 8.46 -19.74
CA THR A 72 -12.69 9.77 -19.74
C THR A 72 -13.80 9.85 -20.78
N SER A 73 -15.05 9.90 -20.31
CA SER A 73 -16.04 10.82 -20.88
C SER A 73 -16.98 11.32 -19.78
N LYS A 74 -16.53 12.29 -19.00
CA LYS A 74 -17.44 13.03 -18.12
C LYS A 74 -18.23 13.98 -19.02
N GLN A 75 -19.41 13.56 -19.50
CA GLN A 75 -20.35 14.49 -20.12
C GLN A 75 -20.86 15.45 -19.03
N THR A 76 -20.42 16.70 -19.08
CA THR A 76 -20.97 17.78 -18.26
C THR A 76 -22.33 18.18 -18.80
N ASN A 77 -23.36 17.39 -18.54
CA ASN A 77 -24.75 17.79 -18.78
C ASN A 77 -25.58 17.54 -17.52
N ALA A 78 -25.37 18.38 -16.51
CA ALA A 78 -26.36 18.60 -15.46
C ALA A 78 -26.91 20.02 -15.62
N LYS A 79 -27.85 20.18 -16.56
CA LYS A 79 -28.89 21.20 -16.51
C LYS A 79 -30.20 20.45 -16.36
N VAL A 80 -30.80 20.47 -15.17
CA VAL A 80 -32.21 20.85 -14.92
C VAL A 80 -32.28 21.30 -13.47
#